data_AF-A0AAE0BXC5-F1
#
_entry.id   AF-A0AAE0BXC5-F1
#
_cell.length_a   1.000
_cell.length_b   1.000
_cell.length_c   1.000
_cell.angle_alpha   90.00
_cell.angle_beta   90.00
_cell.angle_gamma   90.00
#
_symmetry.space_group_name_H-M   'P 1'
#
loop_
_entity.id
_entity.type
_entity.pdbx_description
1 polymer ?
#
loop_
_entity_poly.entity_id
_entity_poly.type
_entity_poly.pdbx_seq_one_letter_code
_entity_poly.pdbx_strand_id
1 'polypeptide(L)'
;MEETLSQQGAPGAPVSLLPSLHAVGDSLSKALEFTPYSLCVSDILAPDQPIIFVNDKFLETTGYLREDIVGVNCRFLQGPDTDDDVTQEMRDCIDAGKEFRGRVLNYSKQGKKMWNDLVMSPVKDVNGKVTHYTGIQVFSVLRNQDEEGEVAAMLEKMLSMTDAWVKHDVHPLGNPVCA
;
A
#
# COMPACT_ATOMS: atom_id res chain seq x y z
N MET A 1 52.24 3.06 -52.62
CA MET A 1 52.79 2.90 -51.27
C MET A 1 52.34 4.11 -50.50
N GLU A 2 51.61 4.09 -49.39
CA GLU A 2 51.04 3.17 -48.41
C GLU A 2 50.11 4.13 -47.60
N GLU A 3 49.06 3.83 -46.87
CA GLU A 3 48.21 2.68 -46.59
C GLU A 3 46.98 3.29 -45.91
N THR A 4 45.82 2.70 -46.14
CA THR A 4 44.53 3.04 -45.55
C THR A 4 44.39 2.40 -44.17
N LEU A 5 44.08 3.16 -43.11
CA LEU A 5 43.43 2.71 -41.85
C LEU A 5 43.24 3.96 -40.96
N SER A 6 42.18 4.21 -40.20
CA SER A 6 40.84 3.66 -40.06
C SER A 6 40.11 4.66 -39.14
N GLN A 7 38.90 5.06 -39.49
CA GLN A 7 38.03 5.80 -38.58
C GLN A 7 37.59 4.87 -37.46
N GLN A 8 37.86 5.21 -36.20
CA GLN A 8 37.12 4.67 -35.06
C GLN A 8 36.89 5.77 -34.03
N GLY A 9 35.86 6.59 -34.28
CA GLY A 9 35.09 7.16 -33.19
C GLY A 9 34.27 6.03 -32.58
N ALA A 10 34.58 5.63 -31.35
CA ALA A 10 33.77 4.66 -30.64
C ALA A 10 32.37 5.26 -30.40
N PRO A 11 31.29 4.54 -30.73
CA PRO A 11 29.94 5.00 -30.45
C PRO A 11 29.74 5.01 -28.94
N GLY A 12 29.23 6.14 -28.41
CA GLY A 12 28.70 6.19 -27.05
C GLY A 12 27.73 5.03 -26.86
N ALA A 13 27.98 4.22 -25.83
CA ALA A 13 27.09 3.15 -25.44
C ALA A 13 25.65 3.71 -25.32
N PRO A 14 24.63 2.97 -25.76
CA PRO A 14 23.25 3.43 -25.63
C PRO A 14 23.00 3.69 -24.15
N VAL A 15 22.54 4.91 -23.83
CA VAL A 15 21.92 5.22 -22.55
C VAL A 15 20.88 4.13 -22.35
N SER A 16 21.18 3.21 -21.42
CA SER A 16 20.35 2.05 -21.13
C SER A 16 18.93 2.55 -20.90
N LEU A 17 17.98 1.89 -21.55
CA LEU A 17 16.53 2.00 -21.37
C LEU A 17 16.18 1.81 -19.88
N LEU A 18 16.43 2.82 -19.07
CA LEU A 18 15.71 3.00 -17.82
C LEU A 18 14.27 3.27 -18.26
N PRO A 19 13.28 2.47 -17.80
CA PRO A 19 11.89 2.80 -18.04
C PRO A 19 11.68 4.26 -17.65
N SER A 20 10.91 5.01 -18.44
CA SER A 20 10.52 6.35 -18.03
C SER A 20 9.94 6.25 -16.63
N LEU A 21 10.29 7.21 -15.77
CA LEU A 21 9.93 7.18 -14.36
C LEU A 21 8.40 7.02 -14.14
N HIS A 22 7.59 7.50 -15.10
CA HIS A 22 6.13 7.29 -15.19
C HIS A 22 5.72 5.83 -15.47
N ALA A 23 6.44 5.13 -16.36
CA ALA A 23 6.19 3.71 -16.67
C ALA A 23 6.50 2.79 -15.48
N VAL A 24 7.38 3.21 -14.57
CA VAL A 24 7.62 2.51 -13.30
C VAL A 24 6.40 2.64 -12.39
N GLY A 25 5.83 3.84 -12.25
CA GLY A 25 4.60 4.06 -11.46
C GLY A 25 3.37 3.31 -11.97
N ASP A 26 3.17 3.29 -13.29
CA ASP A 26 2.11 2.51 -13.95
C ASP A 26 2.29 0.99 -13.78
N SER A 27 3.54 0.54 -13.70
CA SER A 27 3.88 -0.87 -13.49
C SER A 27 3.66 -1.28 -12.03
N LEU A 28 4.01 -0.41 -11.08
CA LEU A 28 3.85 -0.65 -9.65
C LEU A 28 2.37 -0.64 -9.24
N SER A 29 1.59 0.34 -9.70
CA SER A 29 0.14 0.39 -9.45
C SER A 29 -0.56 -0.88 -9.94
N LYS A 30 -0.26 -1.32 -11.17
CA LYS A 30 -0.79 -2.60 -11.69
C LYS A 30 -0.36 -3.79 -10.84
N ALA A 31 0.88 -3.85 -10.39
CA ALA A 31 1.35 -4.93 -9.53
C ALA A 31 0.63 -4.99 -8.18
N LEU A 32 0.29 -3.83 -7.60
CA LEU A 32 -0.50 -3.72 -6.37
C LEU A 32 -1.97 -4.13 -6.57
N GLU A 33 -2.50 -3.98 -7.79
CA GLU A 33 -3.87 -4.38 -8.13
C GLU A 33 -4.03 -5.91 -8.18
N PHE A 34 -3.03 -6.63 -8.68
CA PHE A 34 -3.09 -8.09 -8.86
C PHE A 34 -2.60 -8.91 -7.66
N THR A 35 -2.37 -8.28 -6.51
CA THR A 35 -1.94 -9.00 -5.30
C THR A 35 -3.10 -9.79 -4.68
N PRO A 36 -2.87 -11.00 -4.13
CA PRO A 36 -3.91 -11.76 -3.46
C PRO A 36 -4.37 -11.17 -2.12
N TYR A 37 -3.75 -10.07 -1.68
CA TYR A 37 -4.03 -9.41 -0.41
C TYR A 37 -4.78 -8.09 -0.59
N SER A 38 -5.55 -7.73 0.41
CA SER A 38 -6.24 -6.44 0.41
C SER A 38 -5.25 -5.34 0.79
N LEU A 39 -5.37 -4.19 0.12
CA LEU A 39 -4.48 -3.03 0.29
C LEU A 39 -5.30 -1.76 0.37
N CYS A 40 -4.94 -0.87 1.29
CA CYS A 40 -5.42 0.51 1.34
C CYS A 40 -4.28 1.49 1.64
N VAL A 41 -4.42 2.74 1.18
CA VAL A 41 -3.55 3.85 1.58
C VAL A 41 -4.43 4.97 2.12
N SER A 42 -4.03 5.54 3.26
CA SER A 42 -4.71 6.68 3.88
C SER A 42 -3.81 7.91 3.91
N ASP A 43 -4.38 9.09 3.67
CA ASP A 43 -3.71 10.38 3.87
C ASP A 43 -3.84 10.74 5.35
N ILE A 44 -2.73 10.76 6.09
CA ILE A 44 -2.76 11.04 7.53
C ILE A 44 -2.64 12.53 7.87
N LEU A 45 -2.39 13.38 6.86
CA LEU A 45 -2.36 14.83 7.02
C LEU A 45 -3.77 15.43 6.89
N ALA A 46 -4.65 14.76 6.14
CA ALA A 46 -6.04 15.15 6.00
C ALA A 46 -6.85 14.88 7.30
N PRO A 47 -7.87 15.73 7.60
CA PRO A 47 -8.74 15.52 8.74
C PRO A 47 -9.39 14.13 8.71
N ASP A 48 -9.42 13.47 9.87
CA ASP A 48 -9.97 12.11 10.04
C ASP A 48 -9.24 10.98 9.29
N GLN A 49 -8.07 11.26 8.70
CA GLN A 49 -7.19 10.26 8.08
C GLN A 49 -7.91 9.37 7.03
N PRO A 50 -8.49 9.95 5.98
CA PRO A 50 -9.30 9.24 5.01
C PRO A 50 -8.47 8.29 4.14
N ILE A 51 -9.09 7.20 3.72
CA ILE A 51 -8.58 6.33 2.65
C ILE A 51 -8.57 7.11 1.34
N ILE A 52 -7.44 7.08 0.62
CA ILE A 52 -7.28 7.69 -0.70
C ILE A 52 -7.11 6.65 -1.81
N PHE A 53 -6.78 5.41 -1.45
CA PHE A 53 -6.62 4.31 -2.39
C PHE A 53 -7.01 2.97 -1.75
N VAL A 54 -7.62 2.10 -2.56
CA VAL A 54 -7.89 0.68 -2.27
C VAL A 54 -7.76 -0.12 -3.55
N ASN A 55 -7.16 -1.30 -3.45
CA ASN A 55 -7.15 -2.25 -4.57
C ASN A 55 -8.48 -3.01 -4.67
N ASP A 56 -8.74 -3.62 -5.82
CA ASP A 56 -9.94 -4.40 -6.09
C ASP A 56 -10.09 -5.56 -5.10
N LYS A 57 -8.98 -6.16 -4.63
CA LYS A 57 -9.03 -7.24 -3.65
C LYS A 57 -9.67 -6.81 -2.32
N PHE A 58 -9.41 -5.59 -1.86
CA PHE A 58 -10.05 -5.01 -0.67
C PHE A 58 -11.56 -4.91 -0.88
N LEU A 59 -12.00 -4.41 -2.04
CA LEU A 59 -13.40 -4.24 -2.38
C LEU A 59 -14.13 -5.59 -2.45
N GLU A 60 -13.56 -6.55 -3.16
CA GLU A 60 -14.09 -7.91 -3.27
C GLU A 60 -14.27 -8.58 -1.90
N THR A 61 -13.27 -8.43 -1.03
CA THR A 61 -13.23 -9.14 0.25
C THR A 61 -14.18 -8.51 1.27
N THR A 62 -14.24 -7.18 1.32
CA THR A 62 -15.06 -6.44 2.28
C THR A 62 -16.49 -6.22 1.80
N GLY A 63 -16.73 -6.30 0.48
CA GLY A 63 -18.02 -6.07 -0.16
C GLY A 63 -18.42 -4.60 -0.27
N TYR A 64 -17.50 -3.67 -0.02
CA TYR A 64 -17.71 -2.24 -0.23
C TYR A 64 -17.42 -1.83 -1.67
N LEU A 65 -18.05 -0.75 -2.12
CA LEU A 65 -17.72 -0.10 -3.39
C LEU A 65 -16.66 0.97 -3.13
N ARG A 66 -15.79 1.22 -4.11
CA ARG A 66 -14.74 2.23 -4.02
C ARG A 66 -15.30 3.62 -3.66
N GLU A 67 -16.41 3.99 -4.27
CA GLU A 67 -17.13 5.26 -4.05
C GLU A 67 -17.72 5.42 -2.63
N ASP A 68 -17.94 4.32 -1.91
CA ASP A 68 -18.47 4.35 -0.54
C ASP A 68 -17.37 4.62 0.50
N ILE A 69 -16.11 4.29 0.19
CA ILE A 69 -15.04 4.19 1.20
C ILE A 69 -13.83 5.08 0.93
N VAL A 70 -13.59 5.50 -0.31
CA VAL A 70 -12.58 6.53 -0.59
C VAL A 70 -13.07 7.85 0.00
N GLY A 71 -12.22 8.52 0.77
CA GLY A 71 -12.58 9.69 1.56
C GLY A 71 -13.09 9.39 2.97
N VAL A 72 -13.19 8.10 3.36
CA VAL A 72 -13.66 7.68 4.68
C VAL A 72 -12.53 7.02 5.46
N ASN A 73 -12.51 7.20 6.79
CA ASN A 73 -11.56 6.51 7.64
C ASN A 73 -11.84 4.99 7.71
N CYS A 74 -10.79 4.16 7.65
CA CYS A 74 -10.87 2.70 7.62
C CYS A 74 -11.56 2.05 8.86
N ARG A 75 -11.81 2.81 9.94
CA ARG A 75 -12.51 2.32 11.13
C ARG A 75 -13.92 1.78 10.87
N PHE A 76 -14.53 2.04 9.70
CA PHE A 76 -15.83 1.45 9.33
C PHE A 76 -15.79 -0.10 9.28
N LEU A 77 -14.60 -0.70 9.18
CA LEU A 77 -14.44 -2.16 9.27
C LEU A 77 -14.56 -2.69 10.70
N GLN A 78 -14.48 -1.84 11.73
CA GLN A 78 -14.60 -2.24 13.13
C GLN A 78 -16.06 -2.42 13.52
N GLY A 79 -16.34 -3.21 14.56
CA GLY A 79 -17.69 -3.49 15.03
C GLY A 79 -17.75 -3.91 16.49
N PRO A 80 -18.90 -4.41 16.98
CA PRO A 80 -19.18 -4.57 18.40
C PRO A 80 -18.21 -5.48 19.17
N ASP A 81 -17.68 -6.50 18.50
CA ASP A 81 -16.72 -7.44 19.11
C ASP A 81 -15.27 -7.17 18.70
N THR A 82 -14.98 -6.02 18.08
CA THR A 82 -13.61 -5.58 17.83
C THR A 82 -12.96 -5.22 19.16
N ASP A 83 -11.76 -5.75 19.40
CA ASP A 83 -11.02 -5.54 20.64
C ASP A 83 -10.51 -4.08 20.74
N ASP A 84 -11.00 -3.34 21.74
CA ASP A 84 -10.65 -1.94 21.95
C ASP A 84 -9.17 -1.75 22.23
N ASP A 85 -8.51 -2.69 22.91
CA ASP A 85 -7.08 -2.62 23.23
C ASP A 85 -6.25 -2.67 21.95
N VAL A 86 -6.62 -3.55 21.01
CA VAL A 86 -5.97 -3.63 19.69
C VAL A 86 -6.18 -2.35 18.90
N THR A 87 -7.41 -1.78 18.91
CA THR A 87 -7.64 -0.51 18.20
C THR A 87 -6.89 0.65 18.84
N GLN A 88 -6.66 0.62 20.16
CA GLN A 88 -5.86 1.62 20.84
C GLN A 88 -4.39 1.50 20.46
N GLU A 89 -3.84 0.28 20.43
CA GLU A 89 -2.47 0.03 19.95
C GLU A 89 -2.28 0.53 18.50
N MET A 90 -3.26 0.28 17.63
CA MET A 90 -3.26 0.81 16.26
C MET A 90 -3.15 2.35 16.23
N ARG A 91 -3.94 3.05 17.07
CA ARG A 91 -3.90 4.52 17.18
C ARG A 91 -2.55 5.00 17.71
N ASP A 92 -2.04 4.37 18.76
CA ASP A 92 -0.76 4.72 19.38
C ASP A 92 0.41 4.55 18.39
N CYS A 93 0.38 3.52 17.55
CA CYS A 93 1.35 3.33 16.47
C CYS A 93 1.27 4.42 15.41
N ILE A 94 0.06 4.82 15.00
CA ILE A 94 -0.16 5.91 14.04
C ILE A 94 0.38 7.22 14.59
N ASP A 95 0.03 7.57 15.83
CA ASP A 95 0.47 8.81 16.49
C ASP A 95 1.98 8.84 16.71
N ALA A 96 2.61 7.69 16.97
CA ALA A 96 4.04 7.55 17.11
C ALA A 96 4.79 7.48 15.76
N GLY A 97 4.10 7.43 14.63
CA GLY A 97 4.71 7.24 13.30
C GLY A 97 5.46 5.90 13.19
N LYS A 98 4.91 4.85 13.81
CA LYS A 98 5.45 3.49 13.87
C LYS A 98 4.58 2.50 13.10
N GLU A 99 5.19 1.38 12.74
CA GLU A 99 4.47 0.24 12.19
C GLU A 99 3.62 -0.44 13.27
N PHE A 100 2.43 -0.88 12.88
CA PHE A 100 1.61 -1.82 13.62
C PHE A 100 1.53 -3.15 12.87
N ARG A 101 1.67 -4.26 13.59
CA ARG A 101 1.44 -5.61 13.08
C ARG A 101 0.64 -6.37 14.11
N GLY A 102 -0.56 -6.81 13.74
CA GLY A 102 -1.45 -7.50 14.67
C GLY A 102 -2.67 -8.07 13.99
N ARG A 103 -3.54 -8.67 14.79
CA ARG A 103 -4.78 -9.29 14.32
C ARG A 103 -5.96 -8.56 14.92
N VAL A 104 -6.86 -8.07 14.08
CA VAL A 104 -8.06 -7.31 14.48
C VAL A 104 -9.31 -7.99 13.94
N LEU A 105 -10.40 -7.99 14.71
CA LEU A 105 -11.69 -8.45 14.21
C LEU A 105 -12.35 -7.33 13.40
N ASN A 106 -12.70 -7.62 12.15
CA ASN A 106 -13.37 -6.70 11.24
C ASN A 106 -14.67 -7.29 10.68
N TYR A 107 -15.47 -6.42 10.07
CA TYR A 107 -16.80 -6.71 9.54
C TYR A 107 -16.90 -6.29 8.07
N SER A 108 -17.46 -7.17 7.24
CA SER A 108 -17.81 -6.81 5.86
C SER A 108 -18.99 -5.85 5.82
N LYS A 109 -19.31 -5.29 4.64
CA LYS A 109 -20.52 -4.46 4.41
C LYS A 109 -21.82 -5.17 4.82
N GLN A 110 -21.85 -6.51 4.79
CA GLN A 110 -22.99 -7.32 5.20
C GLN A 110 -22.94 -7.74 6.68
N GLY A 111 -21.97 -7.25 7.46
CA GLY A 111 -21.81 -7.58 8.88
C GLY A 111 -21.15 -8.93 9.16
N LYS A 112 -20.51 -9.55 8.17
CA LYS A 112 -19.79 -10.81 8.37
C LYS A 112 -18.49 -10.56 9.14
N LYS A 113 -18.31 -11.28 10.25
CA LYS A 113 -17.06 -11.30 11.03
C LYS A 113 -15.91 -11.93 10.25
N MET A 114 -14.76 -11.26 10.25
CA MET A 114 -13.53 -11.69 9.60
C MET A 114 -12.35 -11.29 10.48
N TRP A 115 -11.44 -12.23 10.74
CA TRP A 115 -10.14 -11.88 11.29
C TRP A 115 -9.30 -11.22 10.21
N ASN A 116 -8.70 -10.09 10.55
CA ASN A 116 -7.81 -9.33 9.69
C ASN A 116 -6.41 -9.36 10.31
N ASP A 117 -5.50 -10.12 9.70
CA ASP A 117 -4.07 -9.96 9.93
C ASP A 117 -3.59 -8.71 9.22
N LEU A 118 -3.36 -7.66 10.01
CA LEU A 118 -3.16 -6.30 9.57
C LEU A 118 -1.71 -5.89 9.79
N VAL A 119 -1.11 -5.32 8.75
CA VAL A 119 0.10 -4.50 8.89
C VAL A 119 -0.21 -3.08 8.45
N MET A 120 0.09 -2.11 9.30
CA MET A 120 0.01 -0.68 8.99
C MET A 120 1.41 -0.09 9.06
N SER A 121 1.92 0.45 7.95
CA SER A 121 3.28 1.01 7.90
C SER A 121 3.28 2.48 7.45
N PRO A 122 4.06 3.36 8.11
CA PRO A 122 4.11 4.79 7.79
C PRO A 122 4.93 5.06 6.54
N VAL A 123 4.36 5.80 5.60
CA VAL A 123 5.09 6.35 4.46
C VAL A 123 5.61 7.73 4.81
N LYS A 124 6.93 7.91 4.74
CA LYS A 124 7.62 9.17 5.04
C LYS A 124 8.00 9.92 3.78
N ASP A 125 7.87 11.25 3.80
CA ASP A 125 8.41 12.13 2.78
C ASP A 125 9.95 12.24 2.87
N VAL A 126 10.53 13.04 1.97
CA VAL A 126 11.98 13.29 1.91
C VAL A 126 12.55 13.95 3.17
N ASN A 127 11.70 14.60 3.98
CA ASN A 127 12.08 15.25 5.23
C ASN A 127 11.89 14.32 6.45
N GLY A 128 11.46 13.07 6.23
CA GLY A 128 11.17 12.11 7.28
C GLY A 128 9.83 12.29 7.97
N LYS A 129 8.97 13.20 7.49
CA LYS A 129 7.61 13.41 8.01
C LYS A 129 6.70 12.32 7.46
N VAL A 130 5.90 11.70 8.34
CA VAL A 130 4.86 10.75 7.89
C VAL A 130 3.78 11.52 7.13
N THR A 131 3.43 11.06 5.93
CA THR A 131 2.40 11.68 5.08
C THR A 131 1.24 10.73 4.81
N HIS A 132 1.50 9.43 4.77
CA HIS A 132 0.49 8.41 4.52
C HIS A 132 0.73 7.21 5.41
N TYR A 133 -0.28 6.36 5.50
CA TYR A 133 -0.16 5.01 6.03
C TYR A 133 -0.65 4.01 4.99
N THR A 134 0.17 2.98 4.78
CA THR A 134 -0.20 1.79 4.01
C THR A 134 -0.81 0.77 4.96
N GLY A 135 -1.96 0.21 4.61
CA GLY A 135 -2.58 -0.90 5.33
C GLY A 135 -2.71 -2.12 4.43
N ILE A 136 -2.13 -3.25 4.84
CA ILE A 136 -2.26 -4.53 4.16
C ILE A 136 -3.04 -5.50 5.03
N GLN A 137 -4.09 -6.11 4.47
CA GLN A 137 -5.01 -6.97 5.19
C GLN A 137 -5.05 -8.38 4.60
N VAL A 138 -4.97 -9.37 5.48
CA VAL A 138 -5.28 -10.76 5.16
C VAL A 138 -6.52 -11.16 5.93
N PHE A 139 -7.64 -11.26 5.23
CA PHE A 139 -8.92 -11.61 5.83
C PHE A 139 -9.14 -13.13 5.86
N SER A 140 -9.57 -13.64 7.00
CA SER A 140 -9.92 -15.04 7.18
C SER A 140 -11.20 -15.18 8.02
N VAL A 141 -11.99 -16.22 7.75
CA VAL A 141 -13.21 -16.52 8.52
C VAL A 141 -12.88 -17.36 9.76
N LEU A 142 -11.82 -18.18 9.66
CA LEU A 142 -11.33 -19.03 10.73
C LEU A 142 -10.02 -18.45 11.27
N ARG A 143 -9.83 -18.60 12.57
CA ARG A 143 -8.57 -18.24 13.22
C ARG A 143 -7.56 -19.36 12.98
N ASN A 144 -6.84 -19.30 11.85
CA ASN A 144 -5.73 -20.23 11.57
C ASN A 144 -4.40 -19.59 12.04
N GLN A 145 -3.49 -20.41 12.56
CA GLN A 145 -2.19 -19.98 13.11
C GLN A 145 -1.00 -20.39 12.23
N ASP A 146 -1.24 -21.13 11.13
CA ASP A 146 -0.19 -21.95 10.51
C ASP A 146 0.44 -21.38 9.23
N GLU A 147 0.02 -20.19 8.77
CA GLU A 147 0.51 -19.58 7.51
C GLU A 147 1.43 -18.37 7.72
N GLU A 148 1.85 -18.09 8.97
CA GLU A 148 2.49 -16.84 9.35
C GLU A 148 3.79 -16.52 8.58
N GLY A 149 4.62 -17.53 8.28
CA GLY A 149 5.95 -17.30 7.69
C GLY A 149 5.96 -16.84 6.24
N GLU A 150 5.19 -17.51 5.37
CA GLU A 150 5.10 -17.15 3.94
C GLU A 150 4.32 -15.84 3.76
N VAL A 151 3.23 -15.68 4.52
CA VAL A 151 2.43 -14.46 4.53
C VAL A 151 3.28 -13.27 5.00
N ALA A 152 4.05 -13.41 6.09
CA ALA A 152 4.92 -12.33 6.57
C ALA A 152 5.92 -11.87 5.51
N ALA A 153 6.64 -12.80 4.85
CA ALA A 153 7.62 -12.44 3.82
C ALA A 153 6.98 -11.75 2.60
N MET A 154 5.74 -12.11 2.25
CA MET A 154 5.01 -11.48 1.16
C MET A 154 4.49 -10.09 1.55
N LEU A 155 4.03 -9.91 2.79
CA LEU A 155 3.61 -8.62 3.35
C LEU A 155 4.76 -7.61 3.29
N GLU A 156 5.98 -8.00 3.71
CA GLU A 156 7.15 -7.11 3.64
C GLU A 156 7.46 -6.62 2.22
N LYS A 157 7.33 -7.50 1.22
CA LYS A 157 7.55 -7.14 -0.19
C LYS A 157 6.48 -6.16 -0.68
N MET A 158 5.22 -6.40 -0.33
CA MET A 158 4.13 -5.49 -0.70
C MET A 158 4.25 -4.13 -0.02
N LEU A 159 4.66 -4.08 1.25
CA LEU A 159 4.90 -2.81 1.94
C LEU A 159 5.95 -2.00 1.21
N SER A 160 7.10 -2.60 0.92
CA SER A 160 8.17 -1.94 0.16
C SER A 160 7.71 -1.44 -1.20
N MET A 161 6.92 -2.25 -1.93
CA MET A 161 6.37 -1.87 -3.23
C MET A 161 5.34 -0.73 -3.14
N THR A 162 4.46 -0.79 -2.14
CA THR A 162 3.43 0.23 -1.93
C THR A 162 4.05 1.55 -1.50
N ASP A 163 5.01 1.52 -0.58
CA ASP A 163 5.72 2.71 -0.13
C ASP A 163 6.46 3.41 -1.27
N ALA A 164 7.09 2.63 -2.17
CA ALA A 164 7.73 3.17 -3.36
C ALA A 164 6.72 3.83 -4.29
N TRP A 165 5.58 3.18 -4.53
CA TRP A 165 4.49 3.73 -5.35
C TRP A 165 3.90 5.01 -4.72
N VAL A 166 3.61 5.00 -3.42
CA VAL A 166 3.06 6.17 -2.71
C VAL A 166 4.02 7.37 -2.81
N LYS A 167 5.32 7.16 -2.59
CA LYS A 167 6.30 8.25 -2.69
C LYS A 167 6.45 8.82 -4.09
N HIS A 168 6.16 8.02 -5.11
CA HIS A 168 6.39 8.38 -6.51
C HIS A 168 5.15 8.99 -7.17
N ASP A 169 3.99 8.35 -7.00
CA ASP A 169 2.78 8.61 -7.78
C ASP A 169 1.64 9.20 -6.95
N VAL A 170 1.67 9.07 -5.62
CA VAL A 170 0.66 9.63 -4.72
C VAL A 170 1.19 10.95 -4.16
N HIS A 171 0.81 12.07 -4.78
CA HIS A 171 1.25 13.39 -4.33
C HIS A 171 0.76 13.69 -2.90
N PRO A 172 1.57 14.34 -2.05
CA PRO A 172 1.20 14.72 -0.68
C PRO A 172 0.08 15.77 -0.58
N LEU A 173 -0.57 16.12 -1.70
CA LEU A 173 -1.60 17.16 -1.80
C LEU A 173 -2.92 16.65 -2.40
N GLY A 174 -3.16 15.34 -2.43
CA GLY A 174 -4.48 14.77 -2.73
C GLY A 174 -5.02 15.06 -4.13
N ASN A 175 -4.19 15.48 -5.08
CA ASN A 175 -4.62 15.69 -6.45
C ASN A 175 -4.41 14.38 -7.25
N PRO A 176 -5.45 13.83 -7.88
CA PRO A 176 -5.32 12.60 -8.65
C PRO A 176 -4.32 12.81 -9.79
N VAL A 177 -3.35 11.89 -9.92
CA VAL A 177 -2.57 11.74 -11.15
C VAL A 177 -3.42 10.92 -12.13
N CYS A 178 -4.41 11.58 -12.74
CA CYS A 178 -5.02 11.16 -14.00
C CYS A 178 -5.73 12.39 -14.60
N ALA A 179 -5.16 12.92 -15.68
CA ALA A 179 -5.88 13.69 -16.70
C ALA A 179 -5.83 12.89 -18.00
#